data_AF-A0A9E2S708-F1
#
_entry.id   AF-A0A9E2S708-F1
#
_cell.length_a   1.000
_cell.length_b   1.000
_cell.length_c   1.000
_cell.angle_alpha   90.00
_cell.angle_beta   90.00
_cell.angle_gamma   90.00
#
_symmetry.space_group_name_H-M   'P 1'
#
loop_
_entity.id
_entity.type
_entity.pdbx_description
1 polymer ?
#
loop_
_entity_poly.entity_id
_entity_poly.type
_entity_poly.pdbx_seq_one_letter_code
_entity_poly.pdbx_strand_id
1 'polypeptide(L)'
;MWRLKKGVGSCYRKEVLLVAVIVMCKGLLYAQDGVAGIQEANTKVRGYFDVGCNLMYAVGAILGLIGAVKVYQKWSNGHPDTGSTAAAWFGSCVFLVVVATVLKSFFGI
;
A
#
# COMPACT_ATOMS: atom_id res chain seq x y z
N MET A 1 63.62 32.36 4.64
CA MET A 1 63.28 31.01 4.12
C MET A 1 62.28 30.20 4.98
N TRP A 2 61.42 30.79 5.81
CA TRP A 2 60.54 30.04 6.76
C TRP A 2 59.02 30.14 6.52
N ARG A 3 58.56 30.70 5.40
CA ARG A 3 57.14 31.10 5.23
C ARG A 3 56.29 30.22 4.30
N LEU A 4 56.87 29.18 3.68
CA LEU A 4 56.18 28.34 2.69
C LEU A 4 55.67 26.97 3.22
N LYS A 5 56.07 26.54 4.42
CA LYS A 5 55.70 25.20 4.95
C LYS A 5 54.29 25.12 5.56
N LYS A 6 53.62 26.25 5.84
CA LYS A 6 52.30 26.28 6.49
C LYS A 6 51.11 26.12 5.51
N GLY A 7 51.30 26.33 4.21
CA GLY A 7 50.23 26.21 3.21
C GLY A 7 49.93 24.76 2.78
N VAL A 8 50.97 23.90 2.74
CA VAL A 8 50.87 22.52 2.24
C VAL A 8 50.13 21.59 3.22
N GLY A 9 50.29 21.79 4.54
CA GLY A 9 49.63 20.95 5.56
C GLY A 9 48.12 21.17 5.72
N SER A 10 47.59 22.33 5.30
CA SER A 10 46.15 22.62 5.35
C SER A 10 45.41 21.96 4.19
N CYS A 11 46.00 21.91 2.98
CA CYS A 11 45.43 21.19 1.84
C CYS A 11 45.39 19.68 2.07
N TYR A 12 46.46 19.07 2.57
CA TYR A 12 46.49 17.62 2.85
C TYR A 12 45.45 17.19 3.90
N ARG A 13 45.21 18.01 4.92
CA ARG A 13 44.18 17.75 5.94
C ARG A 13 42.77 17.82 5.36
N LYS A 14 42.51 18.73 4.41
CA LYS A 14 41.20 18.85 3.73
C LYS A 14 40.94 17.67 2.79
N GLU A 15 41.96 17.23 2.05
CA GLU A 15 41.91 16.05 1.18
C GLU A 15 41.63 14.76 1.98
N VAL A 16 42.34 14.57 3.10
CA VAL A 16 42.14 13.39 3.98
C VAL A 16 40.75 13.39 4.63
N LEU A 17 40.24 14.56 5.03
CA LEU A 17 38.88 14.69 5.57
C LEU A 17 37.81 14.41 4.49
N LEU A 18 38.01 14.85 3.25
CA LEU A 18 37.11 14.56 2.14
C LEU A 18 37.08 13.07 1.80
N VAL A 19 38.24 12.41 1.78
CA VAL A 19 38.32 10.95 1.56
C VAL A 19 37.65 10.19 2.71
N ALA A 20 37.82 10.61 3.96
CA ALA A 20 37.15 10.01 5.12
C ALA A 20 35.62 10.12 5.04
N VAL A 21 35.09 11.27 4.60
CA VAL A 21 33.64 11.47 4.39
C VAL A 21 33.12 10.56 3.26
N ILE A 22 33.86 10.43 2.16
CA ILE A 22 33.46 9.56 1.04
C ILE A 22 33.46 8.08 1.43
N VAL A 23 34.43 7.64 2.24
CA VAL A 23 34.50 6.26 2.77
C VAL A 23 33.35 5.99 3.75
N MET A 24 33.01 6.94 4.63
CA MET A 24 31.85 6.85 5.52
C MET A 24 30.52 6.78 4.75
N CYS A 25 30.37 7.57 3.68
CA CYS A 25 29.20 7.51 2.80
C CYS A 25 29.07 6.15 2.09
N LYS A 26 30.18 5.48 1.73
CA LYS A 26 30.11 4.12 1.17
C LYS A 26 29.68 3.08 2.20
N GLY A 27 30.09 3.22 3.46
CA GLY A 27 29.62 2.37 4.57
C GLY A 27 28.10 2.38 4.76
N LEU A 28 27.45 3.53 4.50
CA LEU A 28 26.00 3.68 4.52
C LEU A 28 25.30 3.04 3.31
N LEU A 29 26.01 2.84 2.19
CA LEU A 29 25.47 2.22 0.97
C LEU A 29 25.51 0.69 1.02
N TYR A 30 26.37 0.09 1.84
CA TYR A 30 26.46 -1.38 2.02
C TYR A 30 25.33 -1.98 2.86
N ALA A 31 24.34 -1.18 3.27
CA ALA A 31 23.18 -1.64 4.06
C ALA A 31 21.85 -1.62 3.28
N GLN A 32 21.85 -1.27 1.99
CA GLN A 32 20.65 -1.40 1.15
C GLN A 32 20.60 -2.80 0.54
N ASP A 33 20.47 -3.81 1.40
CA ASP A 33 20.12 -5.15 0.95
C ASP A 33 18.78 -5.05 0.22
N GLY A 34 18.78 -5.25 -1.10
CA GLY A 34 17.57 -5.16 -1.91
C GLY A 34 16.45 -6.06 -1.38
N VAL A 35 16.82 -7.17 -0.76
CA VAL A 35 15.91 -8.09 -0.07
C VAL A 35 15.29 -7.47 1.19
N ALA A 36 16.07 -6.74 2.00
CA ALA A 36 15.57 -6.04 3.18
C ALA A 36 14.59 -4.91 2.78
N GLY A 37 14.91 -4.15 1.71
CA GLY A 37 14.00 -3.14 1.16
C GLY A 37 12.71 -3.73 0.60
N ILE A 38 12.78 -4.88 -0.08
CA ILE A 38 11.60 -5.62 -0.58
C ILE A 38 10.74 -6.11 0.59
N GLN A 39 11.33 -6.64 1.66
CA GLN A 39 10.57 -7.07 2.84
C GLN A 39 9.92 -5.90 3.59
N GLU A 40 10.61 -4.76 3.70
CA GLU A 40 10.04 -3.56 4.30
C GLU A 40 8.86 -3.03 3.45
N ALA A 41 9.01 -2.94 2.13
CA ALA A 41 7.95 -2.53 1.22
C ALA A 41 6.73 -3.48 1.29
N ASN A 42 6.96 -4.79 1.35
CA ASN A 42 5.89 -5.78 1.48
C ASN A 42 5.12 -5.62 2.81
N THR A 43 5.83 -5.31 3.90
CA THR A 43 5.22 -5.05 5.22
C THR A 43 4.39 -3.77 5.21
N LYS A 44 4.89 -2.70 4.56
CA LYS A 44 4.12 -1.45 4.40
C LYS A 44 2.85 -1.68 3.59
N VAL A 45 2.96 -2.41 2.48
CA VAL A 45 1.81 -2.73 1.61
C VAL A 45 0.75 -3.54 2.37
N ARG A 46 1.15 -4.56 3.13
CA ARG A 46 0.23 -5.31 4.02
C ARG A 46 -0.44 -4.43 5.08
N GLY A 47 0.30 -3.50 5.69
CA GLY A 47 -0.25 -2.55 6.67
C GLY A 47 -1.34 -1.63 6.10
N TYR A 48 -1.29 -1.30 4.81
CA TYR A 48 -2.35 -0.53 4.16
C TYR A 48 -3.56 -1.36 3.77
N PHE A 49 -3.38 -2.67 3.55
CA PHE A 49 -4.46 -3.56 3.12
C PHE A 49 -5.56 -3.71 4.17
N ASP A 50 -5.25 -3.70 5.47
CA ASP A 50 -6.28 -3.79 6.54
C ASP A 50 -7.24 -2.59 6.53
N VAL A 51 -6.69 -1.38 6.48
CA VAL A 51 -7.49 -0.15 6.42
C VAL A 51 -8.27 -0.08 5.10
N GLY A 52 -7.64 -0.48 3.99
CA GLY A 52 -8.29 -0.57 2.68
C GLY A 52 -9.44 -1.59 2.65
N CYS A 53 -9.29 -2.73 3.33
CA CYS A 53 -10.31 -3.76 3.40
C CYS A 53 -11.52 -3.28 4.21
N ASN A 54 -11.30 -2.61 5.35
CA ASN A 54 -12.37 -1.98 6.13
C ASN A 54 -13.14 -0.93 5.33
N LEU A 55 -12.46 -0.11 4.52
CA LEU A 55 -13.11 0.84 3.63
C LEU A 55 -13.95 0.13 2.55
N MET A 56 -13.43 -0.95 1.96
CA MET A 56 -14.15 -1.75 0.97
C MET A 56 -15.42 -2.39 1.58
N TYR A 57 -15.36 -2.90 2.81
CA TYR A 57 -16.55 -3.42 3.51
C TYR A 57 -17.60 -2.34 3.72
N ALA A 58 -17.18 -1.13 4.11
CA ALA A 58 -18.11 0.00 4.27
C ALA A 58 -18.79 0.37 2.95
N VAL A 59 -18.03 0.44 1.84
CA VAL A 59 -18.58 0.72 0.51
C VAL A 59 -19.49 -0.42 0.03
N GLY A 60 -19.09 -1.67 0.24
CA GLY A 60 -19.89 -2.85 -0.09
C GLY A 60 -21.22 -2.89 0.65
N ALA A 61 -21.25 -2.52 1.93
CA ALA A 61 -22.47 -2.41 2.71
C ALA A 61 -23.42 -1.32 2.14
N ILE A 62 -22.89 -0.15 1.80
CA ILE A 62 -23.68 0.94 1.21
C ILE A 62 -24.28 0.52 -0.14
N LEU A 63 -23.47 -0.05 -1.03
CA LEU A 63 -23.93 -0.51 -2.34
C LEU A 63 -24.97 -1.65 -2.22
N GLY A 64 -24.79 -2.55 -1.26
CA GLY A 64 -25.76 -3.61 -0.96
C GLY A 64 -27.12 -3.06 -0.53
N LEU A 65 -27.14 -2.03 0.32
CA LEU A 65 -28.37 -1.35 0.74
C LEU A 65 -29.06 -0.64 -0.44
N ILE A 66 -28.31 0.05 -1.30
CA ILE A 66 -28.88 0.70 -2.50
C ILE A 66 -29.52 -0.32 -3.43
N GLY A 67 -28.87 -1.47 -3.64
CA GLY A 67 -29.42 -2.58 -4.43
C GLY A 67 -30.74 -3.12 -3.86
N ALA A 68 -30.78 -3.33 -2.54
CA ALA A 68 -31.98 -3.80 -1.85
C ALA A 68 -33.15 -2.81 -1.98
N VAL A 69 -32.89 -1.50 -1.82
CA VAL A 69 -33.91 -0.45 -2.00
C VAL A 69 -34.48 -0.46 -3.42
N LYS A 70 -33.64 -0.62 -4.46
CA LYS A 70 -34.11 -0.70 -5.86
C LYS A 70 -34.98 -1.93 -6.12
N VAL A 71 -34.63 -3.07 -5.53
CA VAL A 71 -35.43 -4.30 -5.63
C VAL A 71 -36.77 -4.13 -4.93
N TYR A 72 -36.77 -3.53 -3.74
CA TYR A 72 -37.99 -3.20 -3.01
C TYR A 72 -38.90 -2.25 -3.80
N GLN A 73 -38.33 -1.22 -4.43
CA GLN A 73 -39.08 -0.30 -5.28
C GLN A 73 -39.74 -1.02 -6.47
N LYS A 74 -39.02 -1.92 -7.15
CA LYS A 74 -39.62 -2.73 -8.24
C LYS A 74 -40.72 -3.66 -7.74
N TRP A 75 -40.54 -4.25 -6.56
CA TRP A 75 -41.54 -5.11 -5.93
C TRP A 75 -42.80 -4.34 -5.56
N SER A 76 -42.64 -3.16 -4.93
CA SER A 76 -43.75 -2.28 -4.56
C SER A 76 -44.52 -1.77 -5.78
N ASN A 77 -43.86 -1.67 -6.95
CA ASN A 77 -44.48 -1.24 -8.20
C ASN A 77 -45.10 -2.39 -9.01
N GLY A 78 -45.09 -3.63 -8.49
CA GLY A 78 -45.70 -4.79 -9.15
C GLY A 78 -45.01 -5.23 -10.44
N HIS A 79 -43.73 -4.88 -10.65
CA HIS A 79 -43.04 -5.25 -11.89
C HIS A 79 -42.83 -6.78 -11.99
N PRO A 80 -43.15 -7.41 -13.13
CA PRO A 80 -42.93 -8.84 -13.35
C PRO A 80 -41.43 -9.23 -13.30
N ASP A 81 -40.53 -8.28 -13.57
CA ASP A 81 -39.06 -8.48 -13.56
C ASP A 81 -38.41 -8.34 -12.17
N THR A 82 -39.21 -8.26 -11.10
CA THR A 82 -38.70 -8.12 -9.74
C THR A 82 -37.86 -9.32 -9.33
N GLY A 83 -38.28 -10.55 -9.66
CA GLY A 83 -37.53 -11.76 -9.32
C GLY A 83 -36.16 -11.83 -9.97
N SER A 84 -36.04 -11.43 -11.25
CA SER A 84 -34.77 -11.38 -11.98
C SER A 84 -33.84 -10.28 -11.45
N THR A 85 -34.39 -9.08 -11.20
CA THR A 85 -33.64 -7.99 -10.56
C THR A 85 -33.19 -8.39 -9.15
N ALA A 86 -34.03 -9.15 -8.45
CA ALA A 86 -33.74 -9.58 -7.10
C ALA A 86 -32.61 -10.62 -7.04
N ALA A 87 -32.69 -11.62 -7.91
CA ALA A 87 -31.66 -12.64 -8.06
C ALA A 87 -30.31 -12.02 -8.47
N ALA A 88 -30.31 -11.04 -9.37
CA ALA A 88 -29.11 -10.33 -9.79
C ALA A 88 -28.47 -9.54 -8.62
N TRP A 89 -29.27 -8.86 -7.79
CA TRP A 89 -28.79 -8.19 -6.58
C TRP A 89 -28.13 -9.17 -5.63
N PHE A 90 -28.80 -10.30 -5.34
CA PHE A 90 -28.33 -11.27 -4.37
C PHE A 90 -27.02 -11.94 -4.84
N GLY A 91 -26.93 -12.25 -6.13
CA GLY A 91 -25.71 -12.75 -6.77
C GLY A 91 -24.53 -11.80 -6.62
N SER A 92 -24.74 -10.49 -6.84
CA SER A 92 -23.69 -9.49 -6.63
C SER A 92 -23.26 -9.35 -5.16
N CYS A 93 -24.19 -9.45 -4.21
CA CYS A 93 -23.86 -9.38 -2.78
C CYS A 93 -23.01 -10.57 -2.34
N VAL A 94 -23.38 -11.80 -2.74
CA VAL A 94 -22.61 -13.01 -2.42
C VAL A 94 -21.24 -12.96 -3.06
N PHE A 95 -21.14 -12.52 -4.32
CA PHE A 95 -19.87 -12.36 -5.01
C PHE A 95 -18.93 -11.39 -4.30
N LEU A 96 -19.42 -10.22 -3.86
CA LEU A 96 -18.60 -9.24 -3.13
C LEU A 96 -18.03 -9.81 -1.83
N VAL A 97 -18.80 -10.62 -1.10
CA VAL A 97 -18.33 -11.28 0.14
C VAL A 97 -17.22 -12.29 -0.18
N VAL A 98 -17.40 -13.11 -1.21
CA VAL A 98 -16.40 -14.11 -1.63
C VAL A 98 -15.10 -13.45 -2.12
N VAL A 99 -15.20 -12.37 -2.89
CA VAL A 99 -14.01 -11.63 -3.33
C VAL A 99 -13.27 -11.03 -2.14
N ALA A 100 -13.99 -10.47 -1.15
CA ALA A 100 -13.38 -9.91 0.05
C ALA A 100 -12.63 -10.96 0.89
N THR A 101 -13.16 -12.17 1.01
CA THR A 101 -12.48 -13.27 1.73
C THR A 101 -11.26 -13.79 0.98
N VAL A 102 -11.36 -13.92 -0.35
CA VAL A 102 -10.24 -14.35 -1.20
C VAL A 102 -9.10 -13.33 -1.16
N LEU A 103 -9.40 -12.03 -1.24
CA LEU A 103 -8.40 -10.96 -1.11
C LEU A 103 -7.72 -10.99 0.27
N LYS A 104 -8.48 -11.16 1.36
CA LYS A 104 -7.89 -11.35 2.70
C LYS A 104 -6.95 -12.56 2.75
N SER A 105 -7.39 -13.68 2.19
CA SER A 105 -6.60 -14.92 2.16
C SER A 105 -5.29 -14.79 1.38
N PHE A 106 -5.22 -13.97 0.33
CA PHE A 106 -3.98 -13.75 -0.43
C PHE A 106 -2.98 -12.83 0.29
N PHE A 107 -3.46 -11.90 1.10
CA PHE A 107 -2.60 -10.93 1.80
C PHE A 107 -2.21 -11.37 3.23
N GLY A 108 -2.72 -12.51 3.70
CA GLY A 108 -2.31 -13.12 4.96
C GLY A 108 -2.91 -12.46 6.20
N ILE A 109 -4.19 -12.05 6.10
CA ILE A 109 -5.03 -11.59 7.22
C ILE A 109 -6.17 -12.58 7.45
#